data_AF-A0A1B9M0L2-F1
#
_entry.id   AF-A0A1B9M0L2-F1
#
_cell.length_a   1.000
_cell.length_b   1.000
_cell.length_c   1.000
_cell.angle_alpha   90.00
_cell.angle_beta   90.00
_cell.angle_gamma   90.00
#
_symmetry.space_group_name_H-M   'P 1'
#
loop_
_entity.id
_entity.type
_entity.pdbx_description
1 polymer ?
#
loop_
_entity_poly.entity_id
_entity_poly.type
_entity_poly.pdbx_seq_one_letter_code
_entity_poly.pdbx_strand_id
1 'polypeptide(L)'
;MFEKIKDDNKPSNDSFSKCISYENDREYMFKRSEKRAWLITGVTIFLLIISWVILAIILPLKEVTPYVIQVNEKTGIPDVITVVDPEQLHANEALDKYFVNSYIQTRESYTYQTIQNTYIETQLYSSENVKNEYLAQMNRADSPDQVMKTGTISVKVNSIILEDINNVDIKMATARIVKTYTTEKNEVYQRNFIIKLSYEYEPAQKLKLSYRLENPLGFSVTSYQIIEENI
;
A
#
# COMPACT_ATOMS: atom_id res chain seq x y z
N MET A 1 27.69 -108.49 -25.60
CA MET A 1 26.74 -107.47 -25.14
C MET A 1 27.40 -106.68 -24.03
N PHE A 2 28.04 -105.55 -24.34
CA PHE A 2 28.36 -104.46 -23.41
C PHE A 2 28.62 -103.21 -24.26
N GLU A 3 27.64 -102.32 -24.23
CA GLU A 3 27.60 -101.04 -24.92
C GLU A 3 28.49 -100.05 -24.16
N LYS A 4 29.50 -99.49 -24.84
CA LYS A 4 30.38 -98.46 -24.26
C LYS A 4 29.62 -97.13 -24.31
N ILE A 5 29.01 -96.75 -23.19
CA ILE A 5 28.47 -95.40 -22.99
C ILE A 5 29.65 -94.43 -23.04
N LYS A 6 29.62 -93.54 -24.04
CA LYS A 6 30.61 -92.49 -24.23
C LYS A 6 30.23 -91.32 -23.32
N ASP A 7 31.01 -91.13 -22.27
CA ASP A 7 30.85 -90.04 -21.31
C ASP A 7 31.38 -88.73 -21.94
N ASP A 8 30.54 -88.07 -22.75
CA ASP A 8 30.84 -86.79 -23.41
C ASP A 8 30.51 -85.62 -22.47
N ASN A 9 31.13 -85.60 -21.28
CA ASN A 9 30.91 -84.55 -20.27
C ASN A 9 32.20 -83.74 -19.99
N LYS A 10 32.82 -83.21 -21.05
CA LYS A 10 33.74 -82.08 -20.95
C LYS A 10 33.04 -80.84 -21.49
N PRO A 11 32.86 -79.78 -20.69
CA PRO A 11 32.30 -78.52 -21.18
C PRO A 11 33.13 -78.05 -22.38
N SER A 12 32.49 -77.92 -23.54
CA SER A 12 33.11 -77.38 -24.73
C SER A 12 33.58 -75.95 -24.46
N ASN A 13 34.69 -75.54 -25.08
CA ASN A 13 35.22 -74.17 -24.98
C ASN A 13 34.15 -73.10 -25.33
N ASP A 14 33.19 -73.48 -26.18
CA ASP A 14 32.00 -72.72 -26.54
C ASP A 14 31.08 -72.43 -25.33
N SER A 15 30.80 -73.42 -24.47
CA SER A 15 29.99 -73.23 -23.26
C SER A 15 30.65 -72.29 -22.25
N PHE A 16 31.97 -72.37 -22.08
CA PHE A 16 32.72 -71.45 -21.20
C PHE A 16 32.72 -70.02 -21.75
N SER A 17 32.93 -69.85 -23.05
CA SER A 17 32.89 -68.54 -23.70
C SER A 17 31.52 -67.87 -23.58
N LYS A 18 30.44 -68.66 -23.67
CA LYS A 18 29.06 -68.19 -23.54
C LYS A 18 28.70 -67.77 -22.10
N CYS A 19 29.26 -68.43 -21.09
CA CYS A 19 29.12 -68.00 -19.70
C CYS A 19 29.85 -66.66 -19.44
N ILE A 20 31.07 -66.50 -19.96
CA ILE A 20 31.83 -65.24 -19.82
C ILE A 20 31.13 -64.09 -20.57
N SER A 21 30.58 -64.34 -21.77
CA SER A 21 29.81 -63.31 -22.48
C SER A 21 28.54 -62.92 -21.72
N TYR A 22 27.85 -63.87 -21.10
CA TYR A 22 26.65 -63.60 -20.30
C TYR A 22 26.97 -62.80 -19.03
N GLU A 23 28.09 -63.09 -18.37
CA GLU A 23 28.57 -62.33 -17.21
C GLU A 23 28.93 -60.89 -17.60
N ASN A 24 29.64 -60.71 -18.72
CA ASN A 24 29.99 -59.39 -19.24
C ASN A 24 28.75 -58.57 -19.67
N ASP A 25 27.79 -59.20 -20.35
CA ASP A 25 26.53 -58.56 -20.75
C ASP A 25 25.72 -58.12 -19.52
N ARG A 26 25.68 -58.97 -18.48
CA ARG A 26 25.02 -58.68 -17.22
C ARG A 26 25.70 -57.53 -16.47
N GLU A 27 27.03 -57.50 -16.44
CA GLU A 27 27.79 -56.39 -15.85
C GLU A 27 27.57 -55.07 -16.61
N TYR A 28 27.51 -55.12 -17.94
CA TYR A 28 27.21 -53.97 -18.79
C TYR A 28 25.80 -53.42 -18.58
N MET A 29 24.81 -54.32 -18.42
CA MET A 29 23.44 -53.93 -18.07
C MET A 29 23.36 -53.25 -16.70
N PHE A 30 24.07 -53.76 -15.69
CA PHE A 30 24.10 -53.14 -14.36
C PHE A 30 24.76 -51.76 -14.37
N LYS A 31 25.91 -51.60 -15.04
CA LYS A 31 26.59 -50.30 -15.18
C LYS A 31 25.72 -49.27 -15.92
N ARG A 32 24.93 -49.71 -16.91
CA ARG A 32 23.99 -48.83 -17.63
C ARG A 32 22.80 -48.43 -16.77
N SER A 33 22.26 -49.36 -15.97
CA SER A 33 21.17 -49.04 -15.04
C SER A 33 21.62 -48.10 -13.93
N GLU A 34 22.83 -48.29 -13.40
CA GLU A 34 23.39 -47.47 -12.33
C GLU A 34 23.57 -46.01 -12.79
N LYS A 35 24.11 -45.79 -14.00
CA LYS A 35 24.22 -44.44 -14.57
C LYS A 35 22.86 -43.75 -14.74
N ARG A 36 21.84 -44.50 -15.17
CA ARG A 36 20.48 -43.97 -15.31
C ARG A 36 19.85 -43.66 -13.95
N ALA A 37 20.03 -44.54 -12.97
CA ALA A 37 19.55 -44.34 -11.62
C ALA A 37 20.18 -43.09 -10.99
N TRP A 38 21.49 -42.91 -11.13
CA TRP A 38 22.20 -41.72 -10.64
C TRP A 38 21.73 -40.42 -11.32
N LEU A 39 21.44 -40.46 -12.62
CA LEU A 39 20.89 -39.30 -13.33
C LEU A 39 19.51 -38.94 -12.81
N ILE A 40 18.63 -39.94 -12.65
CA ILE A 40 17.27 -39.73 -12.12
C ILE A 40 17.33 -39.18 -10.68
N THR A 41 18.18 -39.74 -9.83
CA THR A 41 18.39 -39.26 -8.45
C THR A 41 18.91 -37.82 -8.42
N GLY A 42 19.83 -37.45 -9.31
CA GLY A 42 20.30 -36.07 -9.43
C GLY A 42 19.16 -35.11 -9.80
N VAL A 43 18.32 -35.48 -10.75
CA VAL A 43 17.18 -34.67 -11.19
C VAL A 43 16.12 -34.53 -10.10
N THR A 44 15.82 -35.60 -9.35
CA THR A 44 14.82 -35.54 -8.26
C THR A 44 15.30 -34.68 -7.10
N ILE A 45 16.58 -34.77 -6.72
CA ILE A 45 17.18 -33.90 -5.70
C ILE A 45 17.12 -32.43 -6.14
N PHE A 46 17.43 -32.15 -7.40
CA PHE A 46 17.36 -30.80 -7.94
C PHE A 46 15.94 -30.21 -7.90
N LEU A 47 14.93 -31.01 -8.28
CA LEU A 47 13.52 -30.60 -8.19
C LEU A 47 13.06 -30.35 -6.75
N LEU A 48 13.52 -31.15 -5.79
CA LEU A 48 13.21 -30.94 -4.37
C LEU A 48 13.79 -29.61 -3.86
N ILE A 49 15.04 -29.30 -4.21
CA ILE A 49 15.68 -28.03 -3.81
C ILE A 49 14.90 -26.84 -4.38
N ILE A 50 14.52 -26.89 -5.66
CA ILE A 50 13.71 -25.85 -6.29
C ILE A 50 12.37 -25.68 -5.56
N SER A 51 11.69 -26.77 -5.24
CA SER A 51 10.41 -26.72 -4.51
C SER A 51 10.56 -26.06 -3.14
N TRP A 52 11.64 -26.35 -2.40
CA TRP A 52 11.90 -25.72 -1.11
C TRP A 52 12.21 -24.22 -1.22
N VAL A 53 12.96 -23.81 -2.24
CA VAL A 53 13.23 -22.39 -2.50
C VAL A 53 11.94 -21.64 -2.82
N ILE A 54 11.08 -22.22 -3.65
CA ILE A 54 9.77 -21.62 -3.97
C ILE A 54 8.92 -21.50 -2.71
N LEU A 55 8.87 -22.53 -1.87
CA LEU A 55 8.15 -22.47 -0.59
C LEU A 55 8.71 -21.38 0.31
N ALA A 56 10.03 -21.23 0.44
CA ALA A 56 10.64 -20.19 1.26
C ALA A 56 10.29 -18.76 0.77
N ILE A 57 10.12 -18.56 -0.54
CA ILE A 57 9.70 -17.28 -1.13
C ILE A 57 8.20 -17.03 -0.91
N ILE A 58 7.36 -18.09 -0.85
CA ILE A 58 5.91 -17.99 -0.62
C ILE A 58 5.56 -17.94 0.88
N LEU A 59 6.46 -18.44 1.74
CA LEU A 59 6.29 -18.53 3.20
C LEU A 59 6.65 -17.30 4.04
N PRO A 60 7.03 -16.09 3.55
CA PRO A 60 6.92 -14.91 4.40
C PRO A 60 5.43 -14.65 4.60
N LEU A 61 4.86 -15.41 5.53
CA LEU A 61 3.52 -15.28 6.05
C LEU A 61 3.47 -13.85 6.58
N LYS A 62 2.62 -13.06 5.92
CA LYS A 62 2.21 -11.72 6.32
C LYS A 62 2.25 -11.58 7.83
N GLU A 63 2.93 -10.53 8.30
CA GLU A 63 2.92 -10.14 9.70
C GLU A 63 1.47 -10.07 10.17
N VAL A 64 1.08 -11.03 11.02
CA VAL A 64 -0.16 -10.95 11.77
C VAL A 64 0.12 -10.01 12.93
N THR A 65 -0.05 -8.72 12.66
CA THR A 65 -0.13 -7.71 13.72
C THR A 65 -1.26 -8.12 14.68
N PRO A 66 -0.96 -8.36 15.98
CA PRO A 66 -1.99 -8.79 16.91
C PRO A 66 -2.89 -7.61 17.25
N TYR A 67 -4.15 -7.64 16.81
CA TYR A 67 -5.15 -6.64 17.20
C TYR A 67 -5.89 -7.07 18.46
N VAL A 68 -5.86 -6.20 19.48
CA VAL A 68 -6.68 -6.32 20.68
C VAL A 68 -8.06 -5.78 20.35
N ILE A 69 -9.02 -6.69 20.14
CA ILE A 69 -10.43 -6.34 20.03
C ILE A 69 -10.93 -5.97 21.42
N GLN A 70 -11.15 -4.69 21.71
CA GLN A 70 -11.96 -4.30 22.86
C GLN A 70 -13.41 -4.26 22.43
N VAL A 71 -14.18 -5.27 22.84
CA VAL A 71 -15.63 -5.28 22.74
C VAL A 71 -16.16 -4.27 23.77
N ASN A 72 -16.80 -3.21 23.30
CA ASN A 72 -17.60 -2.36 24.18
C ASN A 72 -18.95 -3.06 24.40
N GLU A 73 -19.14 -3.61 25.59
CA GLU A 73 -20.23 -4.54 25.96
C GLU A 73 -21.66 -3.96 25.90
N LYS A 74 -21.86 -2.72 25.43
CA LYS A 74 -23.17 -2.06 25.49
C LYS A 74 -24.03 -2.10 24.22
N THR A 75 -23.48 -2.39 23.04
CA THR A 75 -24.26 -2.23 21.79
C THR A 75 -24.26 -3.42 20.83
N GLY A 76 -23.38 -4.42 20.99
CA GLY A 76 -23.45 -5.67 20.22
C GLY A 76 -23.28 -5.54 18.70
N ILE A 77 -22.84 -4.39 18.20
CA ILE A 77 -22.56 -4.18 16.78
C ILE A 77 -21.08 -4.51 16.53
N PRO A 78 -20.75 -5.44 15.62
CA PRO A 78 -19.37 -5.67 15.22
C PRO A 78 -18.88 -4.48 14.37
N ASP A 79 -18.00 -3.65 14.94
CA ASP A 79 -17.25 -2.64 14.20
C ASP A 79 -16.22 -3.35 13.30
N VAL A 80 -16.53 -3.46 12.01
CA VAL A 80 -15.55 -3.89 11.00
C VAL A 80 -14.74 -2.66 10.60
N ILE A 81 -13.62 -2.44 11.28
CA ILE A 81 -12.61 -1.48 10.83
C ILE A 81 -11.91 -2.12 9.63
N THR A 82 -12.28 -1.68 8.42
CA THR A 82 -11.58 -2.07 7.20
C THR A 82 -10.21 -1.41 7.24
N VAL A 83 -9.16 -2.18 7.47
CA VAL A 83 -7.78 -1.70 7.35
C VAL A 83 -7.51 -1.50 5.87
N VAL A 84 -7.43 -0.23 5.44
CA VAL A 84 -7.03 0.09 4.08
C VAL A 84 -5.52 -0.11 3.99
N ASP A 85 -5.07 -0.85 2.98
CA ASP A 85 -3.67 -1.17 2.75
C ASP A 85 -2.86 0.13 2.50
N PRO A 86 -1.86 0.47 3.33
CA PRO A 86 -1.07 1.69 3.18
C PRO A 86 -0.48 1.82 1.77
N GLU A 87 0.05 0.74 1.18
CA GLU A 87 0.64 0.79 -0.16
C GLU A 87 -0.38 1.17 -1.25
N GLN A 88 -1.64 0.73 -1.10
CA GLN A 88 -2.72 1.11 -2.03
C GLN A 88 -3.21 2.54 -1.81
N LEU A 89 -3.14 3.05 -0.58
CA LEU A 89 -3.38 4.47 -0.29
C LEU A 89 -2.32 5.35 -0.94
N HIS A 90 -1.05 4.96 -0.83
CA HIS A 90 0.04 5.71 -1.46
C HIS A 90 -0.10 5.76 -2.99
N ALA A 91 -0.68 4.72 -3.61
CA ALA A 91 -0.86 4.63 -5.05
C ALA A 91 -2.12 5.35 -5.61
N ASN A 92 -3.06 5.78 -4.77
CA ASN A 92 -4.34 6.30 -5.24
C ASN A 92 -4.36 7.83 -5.39
N GLU A 93 -3.85 8.32 -6.53
CA GLU A 93 -3.84 9.74 -6.91
C GLU A 93 -5.22 10.42 -6.78
N ALA A 94 -6.31 9.70 -7.06
CA ALA A 94 -7.66 10.26 -6.97
C ALA A 94 -8.09 10.52 -5.53
N LEU A 95 -7.73 9.63 -4.59
CA LEU A 95 -7.98 9.84 -3.17
C LEU A 95 -7.15 11.00 -2.62
N ASP A 96 -5.87 11.05 -2.96
CA ASP A 96 -4.99 12.14 -2.58
C ASP A 96 -5.56 13.50 -3.02
N LYS A 97 -5.95 13.62 -4.31
CA LYS A 97 -6.60 14.83 -4.83
C LYS A 97 -7.91 15.15 -4.13
N TYR A 98 -8.70 14.15 -3.75
CA TYR A 98 -9.93 14.35 -3.00
C TYR A 98 -9.67 14.95 -1.62
N PHE A 99 -8.75 14.39 -0.84
CA PHE A 99 -8.42 14.91 0.50
C PHE A 99 -7.79 16.30 0.42
N VAL A 100 -6.85 16.51 -0.52
CA VAL A 100 -6.24 17.81 -0.78
C VAL A 100 -7.29 18.85 -1.15
N ASN A 101 -8.19 18.53 -2.09
CA ASN A 101 -9.29 19.43 -2.47
C ASN A 101 -10.21 19.72 -1.28
N SER A 102 -10.59 18.69 -0.53
CA SER A 102 -11.50 18.83 0.62
C SER A 102 -10.90 19.73 1.68
N TYR A 103 -9.61 19.54 2.01
CA TYR A 103 -8.89 20.39 2.94
C TYR A 103 -8.84 21.86 2.50
N ILE A 104 -8.52 22.11 1.23
CA ILE A 104 -8.48 23.46 0.67
C ILE A 104 -9.87 24.09 0.74
N GLN A 105 -10.93 23.34 0.41
CA GLN A 105 -12.30 23.82 0.48
C GLN A 105 -12.70 24.17 1.92
N THR A 106 -12.45 23.30 2.89
CA THR A 106 -12.83 23.54 4.30
C THR A 106 -12.04 24.69 4.91
N ARG A 107 -10.74 24.82 4.58
CA ARG A 107 -9.86 25.85 5.15
C ARG A 107 -10.07 27.23 4.54
N GLU A 108 -10.30 27.30 3.24
CA GLU A 108 -10.30 28.57 2.50
C GLU A 108 -11.70 29.10 2.17
N SER A 109 -12.74 28.27 2.27
CA SER A 109 -14.12 28.72 2.10
C SER A 109 -14.65 29.33 3.37
N TYR A 110 -15.47 30.37 3.23
CA TYR A 110 -16.11 31.03 4.35
C TYR A 110 -17.61 31.18 4.08
N THR A 111 -18.42 30.71 5.00
CA THR A 111 -19.86 30.93 5.02
C THR A 111 -20.30 30.93 6.48
N TYR A 112 -21.00 31.99 6.89
CA TYR A 112 -21.34 32.22 8.29
C TYR A 112 -22.06 31.03 8.94
N GLN A 113 -22.93 30.35 8.21
CA GLN A 113 -23.74 29.23 8.70
C GLN A 113 -22.92 27.97 8.98
N THR A 114 -21.79 27.76 8.28
CA THR A 114 -21.02 26.51 8.32
C THR A 114 -19.63 26.68 8.94
N ILE A 115 -19.25 27.91 9.30
CA ILE A 115 -17.89 28.22 9.76
C ILE A 115 -17.43 27.38 10.95
N GLN A 116 -18.35 27.05 11.87
CA GLN A 116 -18.02 26.23 13.04
C GLN A 116 -17.61 24.80 12.64
N ASN A 117 -18.31 24.21 11.66
CA ASN A 117 -18.01 22.87 11.18
C ASN A 117 -16.71 22.86 10.39
N THR A 118 -16.55 23.79 9.45
CA THR A 118 -15.32 23.88 8.64
C THR A 118 -14.10 24.18 9.50
N TYR A 119 -14.26 24.90 10.61
CA TYR A 119 -13.21 25.15 11.59
C TYR A 119 -12.79 23.89 12.36
N ILE A 120 -13.73 22.99 12.70
CA ILE A 120 -13.43 21.70 13.34
C ILE A 120 -12.78 20.75 12.33
N GLU A 121 -13.34 20.65 11.12
CA GLU A 121 -12.83 19.79 10.05
C GLU A 121 -11.40 20.18 9.64
N THR A 122 -11.13 21.48 9.48
CA THR A 122 -9.78 21.97 9.17
C THR A 122 -8.77 21.57 10.24
N GLN A 123 -9.16 21.59 11.52
CA GLN A 123 -8.30 21.13 12.61
C GLN A 123 -8.13 19.61 12.63
N LEU A 124 -9.15 18.85 12.24
CA LEU A 124 -9.09 17.39 12.15
C LEU A 124 -8.10 16.92 11.08
N TYR A 125 -8.00 17.66 9.97
CA TYR A 125 -7.08 17.38 8.87
C TYR A 125 -5.72 18.08 9.00
N SER A 126 -5.44 18.73 10.13
CA SER A 126 -4.17 19.45 10.33
C SER A 126 -3.34 18.80 11.42
N SER A 127 -2.03 18.69 11.17
CA SER A 127 -1.05 18.45 12.21
C SER A 127 -1.09 19.56 13.28
N GLU A 128 -0.53 19.28 14.46
CA GLU A 128 -0.53 20.24 15.57
C GLU A 128 0.08 21.60 15.21
N ASN A 129 1.17 21.60 14.43
CA ASN A 129 1.81 22.83 13.95
C ASN A 129 0.90 23.65 13.04
N VAL A 130 0.36 23.02 11.99
CA VAL A 130 -0.52 23.68 11.00
C VAL A 130 -1.83 24.14 11.66
N LYS A 131 -2.33 23.36 12.62
CA LYS A 131 -3.48 23.74 13.44
C LYS A 131 -3.18 25.02 14.21
N ASN A 132 -2.06 25.11 14.91
CA ASN A 132 -1.71 26.30 15.68
C ASN A 132 -1.54 27.54 14.79
N GLU A 133 -0.95 27.40 13.61
CA GLU A 133 -0.86 28.48 12.60
C GLU A 133 -2.24 28.94 12.14
N TYR A 134 -3.15 28.00 11.85
CA TYR A 134 -4.53 28.31 11.47
C TYR A 134 -5.30 29.02 12.58
N LEU A 135 -5.18 28.55 13.82
CA LEU A 135 -5.79 29.20 14.99
C LEU A 135 -5.25 30.63 15.18
N ALA A 136 -3.94 30.82 15.02
CA ALA A 136 -3.34 32.15 15.08
C ALA A 136 -3.87 33.06 13.96
N GLN A 137 -4.11 32.53 12.76
CA GLN A 137 -4.71 33.27 11.65
C GLN A 137 -6.15 33.68 11.92
N MET A 138 -6.97 32.78 12.47
CA MET A 138 -8.37 33.08 12.78
C MET A 138 -8.55 34.04 13.96
N ASN A 139 -7.57 34.14 14.86
CA ASN A 139 -7.61 35.08 15.98
C ASN A 139 -7.18 36.52 15.63
N ARG A 140 -6.73 36.78 14.40
CA ARG A 140 -6.33 38.13 13.98
C ARG A 140 -7.54 39.00 13.65
N ALA A 141 -7.39 40.32 13.75
CA ALA A 141 -8.46 41.26 13.42
C ALA A 141 -8.81 41.30 11.92
N ASP A 142 -7.93 40.79 11.05
CA ASP A 142 -8.12 40.66 9.60
C ASP A 142 -8.69 39.30 9.19
N SER A 143 -9.12 38.47 10.16
CA SER A 143 -9.66 37.15 9.88
C SER A 143 -10.98 37.22 9.08
N PRO A 144 -11.27 36.19 8.26
CA PRO A 144 -12.49 36.17 7.44
C PRO A 144 -13.78 36.33 8.25
N ASP A 145 -13.84 35.82 9.48
CA ASP A 145 -15.00 35.94 10.36
C ASP A 145 -15.28 37.38 10.81
N GLN A 146 -14.22 38.17 11.06
CA GLN A 146 -14.34 39.56 11.46
C GLN A 146 -14.62 40.48 10.28
N VAL A 147 -13.98 40.20 9.13
CA VAL A 147 -14.05 41.05 7.93
C VAL A 147 -15.30 40.79 7.10
N MET A 148 -15.66 39.52 6.86
CA MET A 148 -16.77 39.18 5.96
C MET A 148 -18.13 39.22 6.66
N LYS A 149 -18.20 38.90 7.96
CA LYS A 149 -19.46 38.83 8.72
C LYS A 149 -20.51 37.95 8.01
N THR A 150 -21.49 38.54 7.33
CA THR A 150 -22.51 37.81 6.55
C THR A 150 -22.12 37.53 5.09
N GLY A 151 -20.98 38.07 4.65
CA GLY A 151 -20.38 37.78 3.35
C GLY A 151 -19.91 36.33 3.22
N THR A 152 -19.58 35.93 2.00
CA THR A 152 -19.15 34.56 1.68
C THR A 152 -17.87 34.57 0.86
N ILE A 153 -17.06 33.53 1.06
CA ILE A 153 -15.88 33.23 0.25
C ILE A 153 -16.08 31.84 -0.32
N SER A 154 -16.24 31.76 -1.64
CA SER A 154 -16.34 30.50 -2.37
C SER A 154 -15.02 30.18 -3.04
N VAL A 155 -14.57 28.93 -2.92
CA VAL A 155 -13.29 28.47 -3.46
C VAL A 155 -13.54 27.51 -4.61
N LYS A 156 -12.94 27.80 -5.76
CA LYS A 156 -12.89 26.89 -6.91
C LYS A 156 -11.46 26.42 -7.12
N VAL A 157 -11.25 25.11 -7.08
CA VAL A 157 -9.95 24.51 -7.40
C VAL A 157 -9.87 24.26 -8.89
N ASN A 158 -8.89 24.86 -9.55
CA ASN A 158 -8.68 24.74 -11.00
C ASN A 158 -7.80 23.54 -11.34
N SER A 159 -6.75 23.30 -10.56
CA SER A 159 -5.82 22.19 -10.78
C SER A 159 -5.15 21.78 -9.48
N ILE A 160 -4.88 20.49 -9.32
CA ILE A 160 -4.05 19.93 -8.25
C ILE A 160 -2.97 19.09 -8.92
N ILE A 161 -1.72 19.40 -8.60
CA ILE A 161 -0.53 18.66 -9.02
C ILE A 161 0.02 18.00 -7.76
N LEU A 162 0.15 16.68 -7.78
CA LEU A 162 0.81 15.95 -6.70
C LEU A 162 2.28 15.81 -7.04
N GLU A 163 3.12 16.04 -6.04
CA GLU A 163 4.57 15.95 -6.13
C GLU A 163 5.00 14.77 -5.25
N ASP A 164 5.56 13.75 -5.90
CA ASP A 164 6.15 12.61 -5.20
C ASP A 164 7.56 13.00 -4.79
N ILE A 165 7.73 13.19 -3.49
CA ILE A 165 9.05 13.37 -2.90
C ILE A 165 9.51 11.97 -2.58
N ASN A 166 10.78 11.62 -2.80
CA ASN A 166 11.35 10.31 -2.46
C ASN A 166 11.28 9.93 -0.95
N ASN A 167 10.50 10.66 -0.15
CA ASN A 167 10.14 10.35 1.22
C ASN A 167 8.79 9.63 1.23
N VAL A 168 8.78 8.37 1.67
CA VAL A 168 7.62 7.48 1.61
C VAL A 168 6.43 8.01 2.43
N ASP A 169 6.70 8.78 3.48
CA ASP A 169 5.68 9.16 4.47
C ASP A 169 5.05 10.55 4.20
N ILE A 170 5.78 11.49 3.59
CA ILE A 170 5.33 12.86 3.38
C ILE A 170 5.24 13.18 1.89
N LYS A 171 4.03 13.50 1.44
CA LYS A 171 3.72 13.92 0.07
C LYS A 171 3.54 15.42 -0.04
N MET A 172 3.74 15.97 -1.23
CA MET A 172 3.48 17.39 -1.51
C MET A 172 2.38 17.55 -2.57
N ALA A 173 1.61 18.62 -2.46
CA ALA A 173 0.66 19.02 -3.48
C ALA A 173 0.73 20.53 -3.74
N THR A 174 0.66 20.89 -5.01
CA THR A 174 0.50 22.26 -5.48
C THR A 174 -0.87 22.41 -6.13
N ALA A 175 -1.71 23.29 -5.57
CA ALA A 175 -3.05 23.57 -6.08
C ALA A 175 -3.19 25.00 -6.57
N ARG A 176 -3.86 25.21 -7.72
CA ARG A 176 -4.27 26.53 -8.19
C ARG A 176 -5.74 26.73 -7.91
N ILE A 177 -6.09 27.84 -7.26
CA ILE A 177 -7.45 28.13 -6.86
C ILE A 177 -7.87 29.54 -7.25
N VAL A 178 -9.19 29.72 -7.37
CA VAL A 178 -9.84 31.03 -7.49
C VAL A 178 -10.73 31.20 -6.27
N LYS A 179 -10.55 32.30 -5.54
CA LYS A 179 -11.46 32.70 -4.47
C LYS A 179 -12.41 33.76 -5.01
N THR A 180 -13.70 33.51 -4.86
CA THR A 180 -14.76 34.48 -5.15
C THR A 180 -15.29 35.02 -3.83
N TYR A 181 -15.11 36.32 -3.63
CA TYR A 181 -15.56 37.03 -2.45
C TYR A 181 -16.88 37.71 -2.77
N THR A 182 -17.89 37.49 -1.94
CA THR A 182 -19.18 38.18 -2.01
C THR A 182 -19.39 38.93 -0.70
N THR A 183 -19.39 40.25 -0.76
CA THR A 183 -19.58 41.10 0.44
C THR A 183 -21.03 41.15 0.88
N GLU A 184 -21.31 41.68 2.08
CA GLU A 184 -22.69 41.90 2.57
C GLU A 184 -23.52 42.79 1.63
N LYS A 185 -22.84 43.63 0.82
CA LYS A 185 -23.47 44.54 -0.15
C LYS A 185 -23.66 43.89 -1.54
N ASN A 186 -23.44 42.58 -1.65
CA ASN A 186 -23.45 41.81 -2.91
C ASN A 186 -22.40 42.27 -3.93
N GLU A 187 -21.29 42.86 -3.49
CA GLU A 187 -20.15 43.13 -4.37
C GLU A 187 -19.34 41.84 -4.54
N VAL A 188 -19.04 41.49 -5.78
CA VAL A 188 -18.34 40.25 -6.13
C VAL A 188 -16.99 40.57 -6.76
N TYR A 189 -15.91 40.01 -6.21
CA TYR A 189 -14.57 40.08 -6.79
C TYR A 189 -13.84 38.74 -6.67
N GLN A 190 -12.89 38.51 -7.58
CA GLN A 190 -12.14 37.26 -7.67
C GLN A 190 -10.64 37.52 -7.54
N ARG A 191 -9.96 36.57 -6.89
CA ARG A 191 -8.49 36.55 -6.76
C ARG A 191 -7.96 35.13 -6.99
N ASN A 192 -6.82 35.04 -7.64
CA ASN A 192 -6.16 33.77 -7.94
C ASN A 192 -5.08 33.49 -6.90
N PHE A 193 -4.97 32.23 -6.47
CA PHE A 193 -3.95 31.82 -5.52
C PHE A 193 -3.32 30.49 -5.92
N ILE A 194 -2.06 30.33 -5.52
CA ILE A 194 -1.34 29.08 -5.54
C ILE A 194 -1.16 28.62 -4.10
N ILE A 195 -1.60 27.40 -3.82
CA ILE A 195 -1.43 26.74 -2.53
C ILE A 195 -0.37 25.66 -2.69
N LYS A 196 0.58 25.63 -1.77
CA LYS A 196 1.53 24.53 -1.60
C LYS A 196 1.30 23.92 -0.24
N LEU A 197 1.14 22.61 -0.19
CA LEU A 197 0.95 21.91 1.06
C LEU A 197 1.69 20.58 1.07
N SER A 198 2.06 20.15 2.27
CA SER A 198 2.59 18.82 2.53
C SER A 198 1.61 18.06 3.40
N TYR A 199 1.44 16.77 3.13
CA TYR A 199 0.48 15.91 3.84
C TYR A 199 1.02 14.50 4.04
N GLU A 200 0.46 13.82 5.02
CA GLU A 200 0.75 12.44 5.39
C GLU A 200 -0.54 11.71 5.80
N TYR A 201 -0.46 10.37 5.89
CA TYR A 201 -1.56 9.52 6.33
C TYR A 201 -1.17 8.78 7.61
N GLU A 202 -1.92 9.00 8.69
CA GLU A 202 -1.72 8.34 9.98
C GLU A 202 -2.93 7.47 10.38
N PRO A 203 -3.15 6.31 9.73
CA PRO A 203 -4.31 5.45 10.04
C PRO A 203 -4.29 4.90 11.48
N ALA A 204 -3.10 4.82 12.10
CA ALA A 204 -2.92 4.37 13.48
C ALA A 204 -3.29 5.43 14.54
N GLN A 205 -3.61 6.66 14.12
CA GLN A 205 -3.94 7.75 15.02
C GLN A 205 -5.19 7.41 15.86
N LYS A 206 -5.10 7.60 17.19
CA LYS A 206 -6.20 7.32 18.13
C LYS A 206 -7.27 8.42 18.06
N LEU A 207 -8.13 8.34 17.05
CA LEU A 207 -9.30 9.19 16.91
C LEU A 207 -10.55 8.61 17.61
N LYS A 208 -11.42 9.49 18.11
CA LYS A 208 -12.80 9.14 18.49
C LYS A 208 -13.54 8.61 17.27
N LEU A 209 -14.52 7.72 17.47
CA LEU A 209 -15.29 7.11 16.37
C LEU A 209 -15.88 8.16 15.43
N SER A 210 -16.49 9.22 15.97
CA SER A 210 -17.08 10.31 15.17
C SER A 210 -16.06 10.97 14.23
N TYR A 211 -14.86 11.28 14.74
CA TYR A 211 -13.80 11.90 13.95
C TYR A 211 -13.13 10.92 12.98
N ARG A 212 -13.11 9.62 13.30
CA ARG A 212 -12.62 8.59 12.37
C ARG A 212 -13.57 8.38 11.19
N LEU A 213 -14.87 8.60 11.36
CA LEU A 213 -15.81 8.55 10.24
C LEU A 213 -15.59 9.70 9.24
N GLU A 214 -15.17 10.87 9.72
CA GLU A 214 -14.82 12.02 8.88
C GLU A 214 -13.41 11.87 8.28
N ASN A 215 -12.44 11.38 9.07
CA ASN A 215 -11.06 11.15 8.64
C ASN A 215 -10.67 9.67 8.82
N PRO A 216 -11.11 8.77 7.92
CA PRO A 216 -10.87 7.33 8.06
C PRO A 216 -9.41 6.92 7.90
N LEU A 217 -8.64 7.70 7.14
CA LEU A 217 -7.24 7.40 6.82
C LEU A 217 -6.24 8.15 7.69
N GLY A 218 -6.70 9.04 8.57
CA GLY A 218 -5.82 9.92 9.33
C GLY A 218 -5.05 10.89 8.44
N PHE A 219 -5.67 11.41 7.37
CA PHE A 219 -5.08 12.46 6.54
C PHE A 219 -4.73 13.68 7.40
N SER A 220 -3.48 14.12 7.33
CA SER A 220 -2.95 15.22 8.13
C SER A 220 -2.05 16.11 7.29
N VAL A 221 -2.33 17.42 7.27
CA VAL A 221 -1.50 18.43 6.61
C VAL A 221 -0.39 18.88 7.57
N THR A 222 0.86 18.73 7.13
CA THR A 222 2.07 19.01 7.91
C THR A 222 2.67 20.38 7.60
N SER A 223 2.40 20.92 6.41
CA SER A 223 2.80 22.27 6.01
C SER A 223 1.77 22.88 5.07
N TYR A 224 1.51 24.17 5.19
CA TYR A 224 0.56 24.89 4.36
C TYR A 224 1.04 26.31 4.03
N GLN A 225 1.10 26.64 2.74
CA GLN A 225 1.46 27.95 2.24
C GLN A 225 0.49 28.39 1.14
N ILE A 226 0.06 29.64 1.20
CA ILE A 226 -0.79 30.28 0.19
C ILE A 226 -0.11 31.53 -0.36
N ILE A 227 -0.13 31.68 -1.69
CA ILE A 227 0.50 32.78 -2.42
C ILE A 227 -0.55 33.37 -3.36
N GLU A 228 -0.73 34.70 -3.34
CA GLU A 228 -1.59 35.40 -4.30
C GLU A 228 -0.88 35.51 -5.65
N GLU A 229 -1.58 35.11 -6.73
CA GLU A 229 -1.08 35.23 -8.09
C GLU A 229 -1.51 36.59 -8.64
N ASN A 230 -0.56 37.53 -8.71
CA ASN A 230 -0.77 38.81 -9.37
C ASN A 230 -0.63 38.61 -10.89
N ILE A 231 -1.73 38.83 -11.60
CA ILE A 231 -1.78 38.88 -13.07
C ILE A 231 -1.43 40.29 -13.53
#